data_AF-A0A166S9E9-F1
#
_entry.id   AF-A0A166S9E9-F1
#
_cell.length_a   1.000
_cell.length_b   1.000
_cell.length_c   1.000
_cell.angle_alpha   90.00
_cell.angle_beta   90.00
_cell.angle_gamma   90.00
#
_symmetry.space_group_name_H-M   'P 1'
#
loop_
_entity.id
_entity.type
_entity.pdbx_description
1 polymer ?
#
loop_
_entity_poly.entity_id
_entity_poly.type
_entity_poly.pdbx_seq_one_letter_code
_entity_poly.pdbx_strand_id
1 'polypeptide(L)'
;MYGAIAGFGITAVSSLLLDYRVGIRIGGGILLLYLGIQSFRAEPAETPVSSTDVHGLARDYGSTFLLTISNPVTIIAFVGIFTGLGVGASGNYTHAAVLVGGVFLGSALWWFVLSTAVSVFRARFTRSIMRRVNRLAGVVIVGFGVFALWSAL
;
A
#
# COMPACT_ATOMS: atom_id res chain seq x y z
N MET A 1 -26.49 -13.31 14.39
CA MET A 1 -26.09 -13.75 13.04
C MET A 1 -24.92 -12.94 12.49
N TYR A 2 -25.03 -11.62 12.30
CA TYR A 2 -23.92 -10.77 11.83
C TYR A 2 -22.69 -10.76 12.74
N GLY A 3 -22.87 -10.74 14.07
CA GLY A 3 -21.75 -10.86 15.02
C GLY A 3 -21.05 -12.23 14.98
N ALA A 4 -21.76 -13.29 14.58
CA ALA A 4 -21.15 -14.61 14.37
C ALA A 4 -20.35 -14.62 13.05
N ILE A 5 -20.88 -14.02 11.97
CA ILE A 5 -20.17 -13.89 10.70
C ILE A 5 -18.90 -13.01 10.85
N ALA A 6 -19.01 -11.89 11.56
CA ALA A 6 -17.87 -11.02 11.84
C ALA A 6 -16.86 -11.70 12.79
N GLY A 7 -17.35 -12.29 13.89
CA GLY A 7 -16.51 -13.00 14.86
C GLY A 7 -15.81 -14.20 14.23
N PHE A 8 -16.56 -15.19 13.74
CA PHE A 8 -15.99 -16.40 13.14
C PHE A 8 -15.27 -16.13 11.83
N GLY A 9 -15.72 -15.15 11.02
CA GLY A 9 -15.02 -14.77 9.78
C GLY A 9 -13.67 -14.12 10.05
N ILE A 10 -13.61 -13.15 10.97
CA ILE A 10 -12.34 -12.53 11.38
C ILE A 10 -11.46 -13.55 12.10
N THR A 11 -12.03 -14.42 12.95
CA THR A 11 -11.27 -15.48 13.61
C THR A 11 -10.74 -16.51 12.63
N ALA A 12 -11.50 -16.92 11.60
CA ALA A 12 -11.06 -17.87 10.58
C ALA A 12 -9.99 -17.27 9.65
N VAL A 13 -10.13 -15.99 9.27
CA VAL A 13 -9.10 -15.28 8.50
C VAL A 13 -7.85 -15.10 9.36
N SER A 14 -8.02 -14.77 10.64
CA SER A 14 -6.90 -14.65 11.59
C SER A 14 -6.20 -15.98 11.80
N SER A 15 -6.93 -17.10 11.93
CA SER A 15 -6.32 -18.42 12.09
C SER A 15 -5.57 -18.84 10.83
N LEU A 16 -6.14 -18.64 9.63
CA LEU A 16 -5.42 -18.86 8.37
C LEU A 16 -4.17 -17.98 8.26
N LEU A 17 -4.25 -16.70 8.63
CA LEU A 17 -3.10 -15.79 8.65
C LEU A 17 -2.04 -16.21 9.68
N LEU A 18 -2.45 -16.82 10.80
CA LEU A 18 -1.55 -17.36 11.81
C LEU A 18 -0.89 -18.66 11.34
N ASP A 19 -1.62 -19.53 10.65
CA ASP A 19 -1.13 -20.81 10.11
C ASP A 19 -0.10 -20.59 8.99
N TYR A 20 -0.31 -19.61 8.11
CA TYR A 20 0.62 -19.26 7.03
C TYR A 20 1.56 -18.10 7.38
N ARG A 21 1.54 -17.62 8.62
CA ARG A 21 2.27 -16.41 9.07
C ARG A 21 3.75 -16.46 8.74
N VAL A 22 4.39 -17.61 8.97
CA VAL A 22 5.82 -17.81 8.72
C VAL A 22 6.12 -17.74 7.21
N GLY A 23 5.34 -18.43 6.39
CA GLY A 23 5.49 -18.39 4.93
C GLY A 23 5.28 -17.00 4.33
N ILE A 24 4.25 -16.29 4.79
CA ILE A 24 3.95 -14.90 4.37
C ILE A 24 5.08 -13.96 4.79
N ARG A 25 5.61 -14.10 6.01
CA ARG A 25 6.71 -13.27 6.51
C ARG A 25 8.02 -13.53 5.77
N ILE A 26 8.34 -14.79 5.50
CA ILE A 26 9.55 -15.14 4.75
C ILE A 26 9.44 -14.65 3.31
N GLY A 27 8.34 -14.96 2.62
CA GLY A 27 8.10 -14.51 1.25
C GLY A 27 8.08 -12.98 1.13
N GLY A 28 7.34 -12.31 2.01
CA GLY A 28 7.29 -10.84 2.07
C GLY A 28 8.62 -10.21 2.44
N GLY A 29 9.37 -10.81 3.37
CA GLY A 29 10.70 -10.36 3.76
C GLY A 29 11.71 -10.46 2.62
N ILE A 30 11.72 -11.58 1.89
CA ILE A 30 12.57 -11.75 0.69
C ILE A 30 12.18 -10.74 -0.40
N LEU A 31 10.88 -10.55 -0.65
CA LEU A 31 10.40 -9.56 -1.60
C LEU A 31 10.86 -8.14 -1.21
N LEU A 32 10.72 -7.77 0.07
CA LEU A 32 11.18 -6.47 0.57
C LEU A 32 12.70 -6.32 0.42
N LEU A 33 13.50 -7.33 0.76
CA LEU A 33 14.94 -7.30 0.53
C LEU A 33 15.27 -7.08 -0.95
N TYR A 34 14.60 -7.80 -1.85
CA TYR A 34 14.76 -7.65 -3.29
C TYR A 34 14.43 -6.21 -3.74
N LEU A 35 13.27 -5.67 -3.36
CA LEU A 35 12.84 -4.31 -3.70
C LEU A 35 13.74 -3.23 -3.09
N GLY A 36 14.24 -3.46 -1.87
CA GLY A 36 15.19 -2.56 -1.20
C GLY A 36 16.53 -2.51 -1.94
N ILE A 37 17.10 -3.67 -2.29
CA ILE A 37 18.32 -3.77 -3.11
C ILE A 37 18.12 -3.14 -4.48
N GLN A 38 16.97 -3.35 -5.12
CA GLN A 38 16.65 -2.74 -6.40
C GLN A 38 16.51 -1.21 -6.28
N SER A 39 15.97 -0.69 -5.18
CA SER A 39 15.91 0.75 -4.89
C SER A 39 17.29 1.39 -4.72
N PHE A 40 18.27 0.66 -4.18
CA PHE A 40 19.67 1.11 -4.12
C PHE A 40 20.35 1.15 -5.49
N ARG A 41 19.97 0.24 -6.40
CA ARG A 41 20.46 0.13 -7.77
C ARG A 41 19.70 1.01 -8.76
N ALA A 42 18.55 1.56 -8.38
CA ALA A 42 17.73 2.42 -9.21
C ALA A 42 18.47 3.74 -9.49
N GLU A 43 19.02 3.84 -10.70
CA GLU A 43 19.64 5.05 -11.19
C GLU A 43 18.54 6.09 -11.50
N PRO A 44 18.66 7.35 -11.02
CA PRO A 44 17.66 8.37 -11.32
C PRO A 44 17.56 8.54 -12.84
N ALA A 45 16.41 8.19 -13.40
CA ALA A 45 16.17 8.10 -14.84
C ALA A 45 16.78 9.31 -15.60
N GLU A 46 17.75 9.04 -16.48
CA GLU A 46 18.31 10.04 -17.40
C GLU A 46 17.55 10.12 -18.71
N THR A 47 16.77 9.11 -19.05
CA THR A 47 16.05 9.09 -20.30
C THR A 47 14.79 9.95 -20.15
N PRO A 48 14.64 11.04 -20.93
CA PRO A 48 13.30 11.53 -21.21
C PRO A 48 12.57 10.32 -21.75
N VAL A 49 11.50 9.89 -21.08
CA VAL A 49 10.63 8.84 -21.59
C VAL A 49 10.30 9.28 -23.01
N SER A 50 10.84 8.60 -24.01
CA SER A 50 10.43 8.77 -25.39
C SER A 50 8.92 8.59 -25.35
N SER A 51 8.20 9.63 -25.73
CA SER A 51 6.74 9.75 -25.69
C SER A 51 6.01 8.77 -26.62
N THR A 52 6.62 7.61 -26.87
CA THR A 52 6.21 6.58 -27.83
C THR A 52 5.48 5.42 -27.16
N ASP A 53 5.61 5.21 -25.85
CA ASP A 53 4.90 4.14 -25.11
C ASP A 53 3.59 4.60 -24.45
N VAL A 54 2.79 5.40 -25.15
CA VAL A 54 1.43 5.79 -24.72
C VAL A 54 0.50 4.56 -24.64
N HIS A 55 0.84 3.46 -25.32
CA HIS A 55 0.08 2.19 -25.28
C HIS A 55 0.16 1.46 -23.93
N GLY A 56 1.05 1.87 -23.01
CA GLY A 56 1.21 1.26 -21.69
C GLY A 56 0.33 1.83 -20.59
N LEU A 57 -0.07 3.11 -20.65
CA LEU A 57 -0.67 3.79 -19.48
C LEU A 57 -1.98 3.16 -18.99
N ALA A 58 -2.87 2.76 -19.89
CA ALA A 58 -4.13 2.11 -19.51
C ALA A 58 -3.89 0.72 -18.92
N ARG A 59 -2.86 0.01 -19.42
CA ARG A 59 -2.43 -1.30 -18.91
C ARG A 59 -1.70 -1.19 -17.57
N ASP A 60 -0.89 -0.17 -17.39
CA ASP A 60 -0.17 0.12 -16.15
C ASP A 60 -1.15 0.61 -15.07
N TYR A 61 -2.10 1.46 -15.45
CA TYR A 61 -3.21 1.84 -14.58
C TYR A 61 -4.07 0.62 -14.23
N GLY A 62 -4.50 -0.16 -15.22
CA GLY A 62 -5.31 -1.36 -15.00
C GLY A 62 -4.60 -2.40 -14.14
N SER A 63 -3.31 -2.64 -14.36
CA SER A 63 -2.52 -3.58 -13.56
C SER A 63 -2.31 -3.08 -12.13
N THR A 64 -1.98 -1.80 -11.94
CA THR A 64 -1.83 -1.20 -10.61
C THR A 64 -3.17 -1.16 -9.86
N PHE A 65 -4.26 -0.87 -10.56
CA PHE A 65 -5.62 -0.87 -10.02
C PHE A 65 -6.05 -2.27 -9.60
N LEU A 66 -5.90 -3.27 -10.48
CA LEU A 66 -6.19 -4.66 -10.17
C LEU A 66 -5.30 -5.19 -9.05
N LEU A 67 -4.01 -4.82 -9.02
CA LEU A 67 -3.10 -5.18 -7.94
C LEU A 67 -3.53 -4.57 -6.60
N THR A 68 -4.00 -3.33 -6.61
CA THR A 68 -4.44 -2.63 -5.40
C THR A 68 -5.80 -3.14 -4.90
N ILE A 69 -6.75 -3.41 -5.80
CA ILE A 69 -8.03 -4.04 -5.45
C ILE A 69 -7.81 -5.47 -4.95
N SER A 70 -6.87 -6.19 -5.57
CA SER A 70 -6.51 -7.55 -5.12
C SER A 70 -5.71 -7.55 -3.83
N ASN A 71 -5.39 -6.41 -3.22
CA ASN A 71 -4.67 -6.35 -1.95
C ASN A 71 -5.60 -6.78 -0.80
N PRO A 72 -5.49 -8.04 -0.32
CA PRO A 72 -6.44 -8.58 0.64
C PRO A 72 -6.35 -7.86 1.98
N VAL A 73 -5.17 -7.31 2.32
CA VAL A 73 -4.95 -6.57 3.56
C VAL A 73 -5.80 -5.30 3.59
N THR A 74 -5.89 -4.58 2.47
CA THR A 74 -6.70 -3.36 2.36
C THR A 74 -8.18 -3.66 2.55
N ILE A 75 -8.67 -4.74 1.91
CA ILE A 75 -10.07 -5.18 2.06
C ILE A 75 -10.35 -5.55 3.52
N ILE A 76 -9.50 -6.38 4.14
CA ILE A 76 -9.66 -6.80 5.54
C ILE A 76 -9.63 -5.59 6.49
N ALA A 77 -8.74 -4.62 6.26
CA ALA A 77 -8.67 -3.41 7.07
C ALA A 77 -9.97 -2.58 7.00
N PHE A 78 -10.52 -2.38 5.81
CA PHE A 78 -11.80 -1.68 5.66
C PHE A 78 -12.96 -2.48 6.26
N VAL A 79 -13.00 -3.80 6.10
CA VAL A 79 -14.00 -4.64 6.80
C VAL A 79 -13.89 -4.45 8.31
N GLY A 80 -12.68 -4.44 8.88
CA GLY A 80 -12.44 -4.17 10.29
C GLY A 80 -12.92 -2.78 10.74
N ILE A 81 -12.65 -1.73 9.95
CA ILE A 81 -13.09 -0.36 10.26
C ILE A 81 -14.61 -0.26 10.20
N PHE A 82 -15.24 -0.78 9.15
CA PHE A 82 -16.70 -0.71 8.97
C PHE A 82 -17.43 -1.51 10.05
N THR A 83 -16.94 -2.70 10.38
CA THR A 83 -17.49 -3.51 11.48
C THR A 83 -17.27 -2.86 12.84
N GLY A 84 -16.07 -2.33 13.11
CA GLY A 84 -15.73 -1.65 14.37
C GLY A 84 -16.54 -0.36 14.60
N LEU A 85 -16.88 0.36 13.53
CA LEU A 85 -17.73 1.55 13.59
C LEU A 85 -19.23 1.21 13.51
N GLY A 86 -19.61 -0.07 13.40
CA GLY A 86 -21.00 -0.50 13.29
C GLY A 86 -21.71 -0.09 11.98
N VAL A 87 -20.94 0.35 10.99
CA VAL A 87 -21.44 0.83 9.69
C VAL A 87 -21.97 -0.37 8.90
N GLY A 88 -23.29 -0.39 8.66
CA GLY A 88 -24.00 -1.48 7.98
C GLY A 88 -24.85 -2.37 8.90
N ALA A 89 -24.72 -2.25 10.23
CA ALA A 89 -25.52 -3.02 11.18
C ALA A 89 -26.99 -2.56 11.28
N SER A 90 -27.27 -1.29 10.97
CA SER A 90 -28.60 -0.67 11.03
C SER A 90 -29.31 -0.55 9.67
N GLY A 91 -28.69 -1.02 8.57
CA GLY A 91 -29.20 -0.86 7.20
C GLY A 91 -29.15 0.58 6.65
N ASN A 92 -28.57 1.53 7.41
CA ASN A 92 -28.50 2.92 7.01
C ASN A 92 -27.26 3.20 6.14
N TYR A 93 -27.44 3.14 4.82
CA TYR A 93 -26.41 3.40 3.81
C TYR A 93 -25.76 4.79 3.92
N THR A 94 -26.41 5.73 4.61
CA THR A 94 -25.89 7.09 4.85
C THR A 94 -24.58 7.07 5.62
N HIS A 95 -24.45 6.23 6.66
CA HIS A 95 -23.21 6.13 7.44
C HIS A 95 -22.05 5.56 6.62
N ALA A 96 -22.35 4.59 5.74
CA ALA A 96 -21.36 4.05 4.81
C ALA A 96 -20.93 5.11 3.79
N ALA A 97 -21.88 5.87 3.23
CA ALA A 97 -21.59 6.95 2.28
C ALA A 97 -20.73 8.06 2.92
N VAL A 98 -21.01 8.45 4.16
CA VAL A 98 -20.22 9.45 4.90
C VAL A 98 -18.80 8.95 5.17
N LEU A 99 -18.65 7.69 5.60
CA LEU A 99 -17.33 7.10 5.85
C LEU A 99 -16.51 7.01 4.56
N VAL A 100 -17.11 6.51 3.48
CA VAL A 100 -16.47 6.44 2.15
C VAL A 100 -16.12 7.84 1.64
N GLY A 101 -17.02 8.81 1.80
CA GLY A 101 -16.77 10.21 1.45
C GLY A 101 -15.61 10.81 2.25
N GLY A 102 -15.53 10.51 3.54
CA GLY A 102 -14.42 10.93 4.40
C GLY A 102 -13.08 10.31 3.97
N VAL A 103 -13.06 9.00 3.69
CA VAL A 103 -11.86 8.30 3.17
C VAL A 103 -11.43 8.90 1.82
N PHE A 104 -12.39 9.18 0.94
CA PHE A 104 -12.14 9.78 -0.36
C PHE A 104 -11.56 11.20 -0.22
N LEU A 105 -12.20 12.07 0.55
CA LEU A 105 -11.74 13.44 0.77
C LEU A 105 -10.40 13.49 1.49
N GLY A 106 -10.19 12.64 2.49
CA GLY A 106 -8.91 12.51 3.18
C GLY A 106 -7.79 12.07 2.23
N SER A 107 -8.06 11.10 1.36
CA SER A 107 -7.10 10.63 0.35
C SER A 107 -6.81 11.72 -0.69
N ALA A 108 -7.85 12.42 -1.18
CA ALA A 108 -7.71 13.52 -2.12
C ALA A 108 -6.90 14.68 -1.52
N LEU A 109 -7.19 15.06 -0.27
CA LEU A 109 -6.45 16.09 0.45
C LEU A 109 -5.00 15.68 0.67
N TRP A 110 -4.76 14.43 1.08
CA TRP A 110 -3.43 13.90 1.24
C TRP A 110 -2.62 13.96 -0.06
N TRP A 111 -3.19 13.48 -1.17
CA TRP A 111 -2.55 13.54 -2.48
C TRP A 111 -2.34 14.97 -2.96
N PHE A 112 -3.28 15.88 -2.70
CA PHE A 112 -3.13 17.29 -3.01
C PHE A 112 -1.96 17.93 -2.24
N VAL A 113 -1.87 17.68 -0.94
CA VAL A 113 -0.77 18.16 -0.08
C VAL A 113 0.56 17.58 -0.56
N LEU A 114 0.62 16.27 -0.80
CA LEU A 114 1.83 15.60 -1.28
C LEU A 114 2.26 16.13 -2.65
N SER A 115 1.34 16.26 -3.59
CA SER A 115 1.62 16.76 -4.94
C SER A 115 2.08 18.21 -4.92
N THR A 116 1.44 19.05 -4.10
CA THR A 116 1.84 20.45 -3.90
C THR A 116 3.22 20.53 -3.27
N ALA A 117 3.48 19.77 -2.22
CA ALA A 117 4.79 19.72 -1.57
C ALA A 117 5.86 19.29 -2.58
N VAL A 118 5.67 18.18 -3.28
CA VAL A 118 6.59 17.71 -4.32
C VAL A 118 6.80 18.77 -5.40
N SER A 119 5.75 19.47 -5.83
CA SER A 119 5.83 20.52 -6.86
C SER A 119 6.66 21.73 -6.40
N VAL A 120 6.45 22.20 -5.17
CA VAL A 120 7.21 23.32 -4.58
C VAL A 120 8.68 22.94 -4.40
N PHE A 121 8.95 21.72 -3.93
CA PHE A 121 10.31 21.24 -3.72
C PHE A 121 10.98 20.75 -5.01
N ARG A 122 10.22 20.51 -6.11
CA ARG A 122 10.70 19.99 -7.41
C ARG A 122 11.90 20.77 -7.95
N ALA A 123 11.87 22.09 -7.84
CA ALA A 123 12.97 22.96 -8.25
C ALA A 123 14.28 22.73 -7.48
N ARG A 124 14.22 22.13 -6.29
CA ARG A 124 15.39 21.72 -5.49
C ARG A 124 15.74 20.24 -5.62
N PHE A 125 14.96 19.41 -6.31
CA PHE A 125 15.28 18.00 -6.53
C PHE A 125 16.41 17.86 -7.56
N THR A 126 17.64 18.07 -7.10
CA THR A 126 18.85 17.70 -7.84
C THR A 126 19.05 16.19 -7.78
N ARG A 127 19.80 15.65 -8.75
CA ARG A 127 20.19 14.23 -8.81
C ARG A 127 20.72 13.65 -7.49
N SER A 128 21.47 14.47 -6.75
CA SER A 128 22.02 14.09 -5.45
C SER A 128 20.92 13.84 -4.40
N ILE A 129 19.87 14.65 -4.38
CA ILE A 129 18.73 14.51 -3.46
C ILE A 129 17.89 13.28 -3.84
N MET A 130 17.57 13.07 -5.12
CA MET A 130 16.86 11.86 -5.55
C MET A 130 17.61 10.58 -5.21
N ARG A 131 18.94 10.57 -5.37
CA ARG A 131 19.79 9.43 -4.98
C ARG A 131 19.77 9.20 -3.46
N ARG A 132 19.74 10.27 -2.64
CA ARG A 132 19.60 10.15 -1.17
C ARG A 132 18.22 9.62 -0.78
N VAL A 133 17.15 10.07 -1.43
CA VAL A 133 15.78 9.58 -1.19
C VAL A 133 15.67 8.10 -1.53
N ASN A 134 16.17 7.68 -2.70
CA ASN A 134 16.18 6.26 -3.10
C ASN A 134 17.00 5.39 -2.13
N ARG A 135 18.15 5.89 -1.66
CA ARG A 135 18.95 5.20 -0.64
C ARG A 135 18.22 5.11 0.70
N LEU A 136 17.59 6.19 1.17
CA LEU A 136 16.86 6.18 2.45
C LEU A 136 15.67 5.22 2.37
N ALA A 137 14.89 5.28 1.28
CA ALA A 137 13.81 4.34 1.03
C ALA A 137 14.32 2.90 0.98
N GLY A 138 15.42 2.64 0.27
CA GLY A 138 16.08 1.34 0.23
C GLY A 138 16.49 0.83 1.62
N VAL A 139 17.11 1.68 2.46
CA VAL A 139 17.49 1.31 3.84
C VAL A 139 16.26 0.93 4.65
N VAL A 140 15.19 1.74 4.58
CA VAL A 140 13.95 1.49 5.31
C VAL A 140 13.30 0.18 4.85
N ILE A 141 13.21 -0.05 3.53
CA ILE A 141 12.63 -1.27 2.94
C ILE A 141 13.45 -2.50 3.34
N VAL A 142 14.79 -2.45 3.23
CA VAL A 142 15.66 -3.55 3.66
C VAL A 142 15.51 -3.79 5.15
N GLY A 143 15.46 -2.73 5.97
CA GLY A 143 15.24 -2.84 7.42
C GLY A 143 13.94 -3.56 7.76
N PHE A 144 12.83 -3.22 7.09
CA PHE A 144 11.57 -3.95 7.23
C PHE A 144 11.66 -5.40 6.74
N GLY A 145 12.38 -5.67 5.65
CA GLY A 145 12.63 -7.04 5.17
C GLY A 145 13.40 -7.90 6.16
N VAL A 146 14.50 -7.38 6.72
CA VAL A 146 15.29 -8.04 7.77
C VAL A 146 14.45 -8.26 9.02
N PHE A 147 13.70 -7.25 9.47
CA PHE A 147 12.80 -7.37 10.62
C PHE A 147 11.73 -8.44 10.40
N ALA A 148 11.13 -8.49 9.20
CA ALA A 148 10.14 -9.50 8.85
C ALA A 148 10.72 -10.92 8.94
N LEU A 149 11.94 -11.14 8.44
CA LEU A 149 12.65 -12.42 8.51
C LEU A 149 13.06 -12.78 9.93
N TRP A 150 13.63 -11.84 10.68
CA TRP A 150 14.00 -12.05 12.09
C TRP A 150 12.79 -12.42 12.94
N SER A 151 11.66 -11.76 12.71
CA SER A 151 10.42 -12.05 13.44
C SER A 151 9.75 -13.37 13.05
N ALA A 152 10.24 -14.03 11.99
CA ALA A 152 9.70 -15.29 11.48
C ALA A 152 10.52 -16.52 11.94
N LEU A 153 11.73 -16.30 12.45
CA LEU A 153 12.58 -17.27 13.15
C LEU A 153 12.14 -17.38 14.62
#